data_AF-A0A699TVY7-F1
#
_entry.id   AF-A0A699TVY7-F1
#
_cell.length_a   1.000
_cell.length_b   1.000
_cell.length_c   1.000
_cell.angle_alpha   90.00
_cell.angle_beta   90.00
_cell.angle_gamma   90.00
#
_symmetry.space_group_name_H-M   'P 1'
#
loop_
_entity.id
_entity.type
_entity.pdbx_description
1 polymer ?
#
loop_
_entity_poly.entity_id
_entity_poly.type
_entity_poly.pdbx_seq_one_letter_code
_entity_poly.pdbx_strand_id
1 'polypeptide(L)'
;SCFAQAGYTYVLEAETKLGNEPVPTYRTLADTASKPAGKLFAHTTIYTRGRVGTRWAIVRKGSAEYLVRTSDLPADARQVVLTVPVLKAIPIDPTSGRVLYTEVVPAAGASQAELYARAKLWFADTFKATKAVVQADDKEAGIIQGTAFQDIVVAGGGMPTALKLWYTVKIALKDGRYKYDINDLRVQNC
;
A
#
# COMPACT_ATOMS: atom_id res chain seq x y z
N SER A 1 6.95 6.62 -15.82
CA SER A 1 6.04 5.74 -16.57
C SER A 1 5.54 4.67 -15.62
N CYS A 2 4.23 4.44 -15.57
CA CYS A 2 3.56 3.67 -14.53
C CYS A 2 3.74 2.15 -14.77
N PHE A 3 4.43 1.46 -13.86
CA PHE A 3 4.63 0.00 -13.89
C PHE A 3 3.53 -0.79 -13.17
N ALA A 4 2.44 -0.15 -12.73
CA ALA A 4 1.36 -0.82 -12.02
C ALA A 4 0.60 -1.80 -12.94
N GLN A 5 1.05 -3.06 -13.00
CA GLN A 5 0.45 -4.15 -13.77
C GLN A 5 0.04 -5.30 -12.84
N ALA A 6 -1.00 -6.04 -13.22
CA ALA A 6 -1.43 -7.24 -12.51
C ALA A 6 -0.27 -8.26 -12.40
N GLY A 7 -0.08 -8.85 -11.21
CA GLY A 7 0.99 -9.83 -10.94
C GLY A 7 2.32 -9.26 -10.43
N TYR A 8 2.41 -7.93 -10.27
CA TYR A 8 3.56 -7.26 -9.67
C TYR A 8 3.38 -7.16 -8.16
N THR A 9 4.37 -7.61 -7.40
CA THR A 9 4.43 -7.42 -5.95
C THR A 9 5.46 -6.34 -5.66
N TYR A 10 5.01 -5.17 -5.21
CA TYR A 10 5.91 -4.09 -4.81
C TYR A 10 6.39 -4.28 -3.37
N VAL A 11 7.57 -3.74 -3.08
CA VAL A 11 8.22 -3.73 -1.76
C VAL A 11 8.61 -2.31 -1.38
N LEU A 12 8.74 -2.05 -0.07
CA LEU A 12 9.42 -0.85 0.42
C LEU A 12 10.82 -0.82 -0.17
N GLU A 13 11.25 0.34 -0.68
CA GLU A 13 12.51 0.46 -1.39
C GLU A 13 13.67 -0.01 -0.51
N ALA A 14 14.37 -1.06 -0.94
CA ALA A 14 15.61 -1.50 -0.30
C ALA A 14 16.78 -1.08 -1.17
N GLU A 15 17.68 -0.26 -0.60
CA GLU A 15 18.92 0.06 -1.27
C GLU A 15 19.80 -1.20 -1.40
N THR A 16 20.40 -1.38 -2.56
CA THR A 16 21.25 -2.52 -2.87
C THR A 16 22.41 -2.04 -3.73
N LYS A 17 23.63 -2.43 -3.35
CA LYS A 17 24.81 -2.26 -4.20
C LYS A 17 25.02 -3.50 -5.04
N LEU A 18 25.05 -3.36 -6.37
CA LEU A 18 25.31 -4.48 -7.26
C LEU A 18 26.72 -5.06 -7.06
N GLY A 19 26.85 -6.34 -7.37
CA GLY A 19 28.14 -7.06 -7.31
C GLY A 19 29.11 -6.63 -8.41
N ASN A 20 30.08 -7.51 -8.67
CA ASN A 20 31.20 -7.23 -9.59
C ASN A 20 30.82 -7.37 -11.06
N GLU A 21 29.68 -8.00 -11.36
CA GLU A 21 29.23 -8.25 -12.73
C GLU A 21 28.10 -7.30 -13.14
N PRO A 22 28.08 -6.81 -14.39
CA PRO A 22 26.94 -6.06 -14.92
C PRO A 22 25.67 -6.92 -14.98
N VAL A 23 24.54 -6.35 -14.54
CA VAL A 23 23.24 -7.04 -14.49
C VAL A 23 22.40 -6.68 -15.72
N PRO A 24 21.96 -7.64 -16.54
CA PRO A 24 21.06 -7.37 -17.67
C PRO A 24 19.71 -6.81 -17.23
N THR A 25 19.21 -5.80 -17.93
CA THR A 25 17.92 -5.16 -17.65
C THR A 25 16.92 -5.34 -18.78
N TYR A 26 15.65 -5.43 -18.40
CA TYR A 26 14.50 -5.52 -19.30
C TYR A 26 13.50 -4.41 -18.92
N ARG A 27 12.76 -3.90 -19.90
CA ARG A 27 11.80 -2.79 -19.66
C ARG A 27 10.41 -3.31 -19.38
N THR A 28 10.04 -4.46 -19.92
CA THR A 28 8.72 -5.08 -19.74
C THR A 28 8.85 -6.60 -19.58
N LEU A 29 7.81 -7.27 -19.11
CA LEU A 29 7.78 -8.73 -19.09
C LEU A 29 7.87 -9.34 -20.49
N ALA A 30 7.29 -8.69 -21.51
CA ALA A 30 7.38 -9.14 -22.90
C ALA A 30 8.84 -9.16 -23.38
N ASP A 31 9.63 -8.17 -22.99
CA ASP A 31 11.05 -8.08 -23.36
C ASP A 31 11.89 -9.20 -22.73
N THR A 32 11.42 -9.84 -21.66
CA THR A 32 12.17 -10.92 -20.99
C THR A 32 12.30 -12.20 -21.81
N ALA A 33 11.47 -12.35 -22.85
CA ALA A 33 11.60 -13.41 -23.85
C ALA A 33 12.59 -13.05 -24.97
N SER A 34 13.12 -11.83 -24.98
CA SER A 34 14.01 -11.26 -25.99
C SER A 34 15.39 -10.91 -25.40
N LYS A 35 16.27 -10.29 -26.21
CA LYS A 35 17.57 -9.79 -25.74
C LYS A 35 17.37 -8.68 -24.68
N PRO A 36 18.27 -8.58 -23.68
CA PRO A 36 18.21 -7.51 -22.69
C PRO A 36 18.17 -6.12 -23.35
N ALA A 37 17.34 -5.23 -22.80
CA ALA A 37 17.24 -3.84 -23.26
C ALA A 37 18.48 -3.01 -22.86
N GLY A 38 19.26 -3.47 -21.89
CA GLY A 38 20.48 -2.83 -21.44
C GLY A 38 21.15 -3.62 -20.31
N LYS A 39 22.08 -2.96 -19.61
CA LYS A 39 22.75 -3.49 -18.43
C LYS A 39 22.90 -2.40 -17.37
N LEU A 40 22.78 -2.79 -16.10
CA LEU A 40 23.25 -2.01 -14.96
C LEU A 40 24.70 -2.39 -14.70
N PHE A 41 25.58 -1.41 -14.55
CA PHE A 41 27.00 -1.68 -14.31
C PHE A 41 27.25 -2.23 -12.91
N ALA A 42 28.34 -2.98 -12.78
CA ALA A 42 28.87 -3.45 -11.50
C ALA A 42 28.98 -2.30 -10.49
N HIS A 43 28.81 -2.61 -9.20
CA HIS A 43 28.87 -1.66 -8.07
C HIS A 43 27.87 -0.49 -8.11
N THR A 44 26.94 -0.48 -9.07
CA THR A 44 25.86 0.51 -9.10
C THR A 44 24.94 0.33 -7.90
N THR A 45 24.60 1.41 -7.22
CA THR A 45 23.51 1.44 -6.24
C THR A 45 22.16 1.48 -6.95
N ILE A 46 21.27 0.56 -6.57
CA ILE A 46 19.89 0.44 -7.06
C ILE A 46 18.94 0.32 -5.88
N TYR A 47 17.65 0.54 -6.14
CA TYR A 47 16.58 0.32 -5.16
C TYR A 47 15.72 -0.84 -5.62
N THR A 48 15.65 -1.90 -4.83
CA THR A 48 14.73 -3.01 -5.07
C THR A 48 13.32 -2.56 -4.73
N ARG A 49 12.42 -2.65 -5.71
CA ARG A 49 11.05 -2.11 -5.68
C ARG A 49 9.98 -3.18 -5.69
N GLY A 50 10.31 -4.40 -6.07
CA GLY A 50 9.32 -5.44 -6.18
C GLY A 50 9.80 -6.70 -6.86
N ARG A 51 8.84 -7.53 -7.25
CA ARG A 51 9.03 -8.73 -8.05
C ARG A 51 7.85 -9.03 -8.95
N VAL A 52 8.13 -9.81 -9.99
CA VAL A 52 7.11 -10.55 -10.75
C VAL A 52 7.43 -12.03 -10.61
N GLY A 53 6.58 -12.75 -9.88
CA GLY A 53 6.87 -14.14 -9.48
C GLY A 53 8.14 -14.26 -8.62
N THR A 54 8.93 -15.31 -8.81
CA THR A 54 10.23 -15.51 -8.14
C THR A 54 11.42 -15.20 -9.05
N ARG A 55 11.19 -15.16 -10.36
CA ARG A 55 12.24 -15.06 -11.38
C ARG A 55 12.71 -13.63 -11.64
N TRP A 56 11.82 -12.66 -11.48
CA TRP A 56 12.09 -11.27 -11.84
C TRP A 56 11.97 -10.35 -10.63
N ALA A 57 13.00 -9.55 -10.42
CA ALA A 57 12.99 -8.43 -9.49
C ALA A 57 12.74 -7.13 -10.26
N ILE A 58 11.97 -6.22 -9.65
CA ILE A 58 11.77 -4.86 -10.14
C ILE A 58 12.75 -3.98 -9.38
N VAL A 59 13.63 -3.29 -10.11
CA VAL A 59 14.67 -2.44 -9.53
C VAL A 59 14.63 -1.05 -10.15
N ARG A 60 14.97 -0.04 -9.35
CA ARG A 60 15.00 1.36 -9.75
C ARG A 60 16.42 1.91 -9.70
N LYS A 61 16.81 2.64 -10.73
CA LYS A 61 18.03 3.47 -10.75
C LYS A 61 17.64 4.87 -11.21
N GLY A 62 17.77 5.85 -10.32
CA GLY A 62 17.27 7.20 -10.55
C GLY A 62 15.74 7.22 -10.76
N SER A 63 15.29 7.74 -11.88
CA SER A 63 13.86 7.78 -12.27
C SER A 63 13.42 6.58 -13.11
N ALA A 64 14.33 5.68 -13.48
CA ALA A 64 14.04 4.54 -14.35
C ALA A 64 13.87 3.25 -13.57
N GLU A 65 12.87 2.46 -13.94
CA GLU A 65 12.61 1.13 -13.41
C GLU A 65 12.92 0.06 -14.46
N TYR A 66 13.43 -1.08 -13.98
CA TYR A 66 13.88 -2.20 -14.80
C TYR A 66 13.44 -3.50 -14.16
N LEU A 67 13.22 -4.51 -14.99
CA LEU A 67 13.20 -5.91 -14.57
C LEU A 67 14.62 -6.47 -14.68
N VAL A 68 15.05 -7.17 -13.64
CA VAL A 68 16.31 -7.94 -13.62
C VAL A 68 16.00 -9.35 -13.13
N ARG A 69 16.79 -10.35 -13.53
CA ARG A 69 16.61 -11.69 -12.95
C ARG A 69 17.00 -11.66 -11.49
N THR A 70 16.18 -12.26 -10.63
CA THR A 70 16.48 -12.37 -9.20
C THR A 70 17.83 -13.05 -8.98
N SER A 71 18.16 -14.07 -9.78
CA SER A 71 19.46 -14.78 -9.73
C SER A 71 20.67 -13.90 -10.04
N ASP A 72 20.49 -12.75 -10.69
CA ASP A 72 21.58 -11.88 -11.12
C ASP A 72 21.88 -10.79 -10.06
N LEU A 73 21.04 -10.71 -9.01
CA LEU A 73 21.23 -9.80 -7.87
C LEU A 73 22.18 -10.40 -6.81
N PRO A 74 22.78 -9.58 -5.94
CA PRO A 74 23.53 -10.07 -4.77
C PRO A 74 22.59 -10.74 -3.74
N ALA A 75 23.15 -11.54 -2.83
CA ALA A 75 22.39 -12.44 -1.96
C ALA A 75 21.43 -11.70 -0.99
N ASP A 76 21.87 -10.57 -0.45
CA ASP A 76 21.08 -9.65 0.37
C ASP A 76 19.84 -9.14 -0.40
N ALA A 77 20.01 -8.71 -1.64
CA ALA A 77 18.91 -8.26 -2.48
C ALA A 77 17.99 -9.39 -2.93
N ARG A 78 18.53 -10.59 -3.18
CA ARG A 78 17.70 -11.78 -3.42
C ARG A 78 16.84 -12.09 -2.21
N GLN A 79 17.41 -12.01 -1.01
CA GLN A 79 16.67 -12.24 0.21
C GLN A 79 15.55 -11.21 0.34
N VAL A 80 15.80 -9.93 0.14
CA VAL A 80 14.75 -8.90 0.07
C VAL A 80 13.67 -9.27 -0.96
N VAL A 81 14.03 -9.64 -2.19
CA VAL A 81 13.05 -10.03 -3.21
C VAL A 81 12.20 -11.25 -2.78
N LEU A 82 12.80 -12.24 -2.12
CA LEU A 82 12.16 -13.51 -1.81
C LEU A 82 11.41 -13.52 -0.48
N THR A 83 11.88 -12.76 0.52
CA THR A 83 11.33 -12.75 1.88
C THR A 83 10.41 -11.57 2.13
N VAL A 84 10.28 -10.61 1.20
CA VAL A 84 9.36 -9.50 1.44
C VAL A 84 7.94 -10.06 1.52
N PRO A 85 7.25 -9.88 2.67
CA PRO A 85 5.83 -10.12 2.72
C PRO A 85 5.22 -9.22 1.67
N VAL A 86 4.41 -9.80 0.77
CA VAL A 86 3.64 -9.05 -0.23
C VAL A 86 3.09 -7.81 0.46
N LEU A 87 3.54 -6.60 0.07
CA LEU A 87 2.84 -5.40 0.51
C LEU A 87 1.41 -5.65 0.12
N LYS A 88 0.53 -5.77 1.11
CA LYS A 88 -0.87 -6.11 0.89
C LYS A 88 -1.35 -5.14 -0.19
N ALA A 89 -1.69 -5.68 -1.36
CA ALA A 89 -2.04 -4.87 -2.50
C ALA A 89 -3.10 -3.87 -2.04
N ILE A 90 -2.96 -2.60 -2.45
CA ILE A 90 -3.96 -1.59 -2.11
C ILE A 90 -5.30 -2.13 -2.61
N PRO A 91 -6.27 -2.40 -1.72
CA PRO A 91 -7.50 -3.05 -2.12
C PRO A 91 -8.31 -2.06 -2.95
N ILE A 92 -8.53 -2.41 -4.21
CA ILE A 92 -9.37 -1.63 -5.13
C ILE A 92 -10.70 -2.34 -5.25
N ASP A 93 -11.79 -1.63 -4.98
CA ASP A 93 -13.13 -2.13 -5.27
C ASP A 93 -13.30 -2.21 -6.80
N PRO A 94 -13.57 -3.40 -7.36
CA PRO A 94 -13.67 -3.58 -8.81
C PRO A 94 -14.84 -2.82 -9.43
N THR A 95 -15.86 -2.46 -8.63
CA THR A 95 -17.05 -1.75 -9.12
C THR A 95 -16.78 -0.26 -9.28
N SER A 96 -16.23 0.38 -8.25
CA SER A 96 -15.95 1.82 -8.26
C SER A 96 -14.57 2.19 -8.79
N GLY A 97 -13.64 1.24 -8.86
CA GLY A 97 -12.23 1.48 -9.17
C GLY A 97 -11.49 2.28 -8.09
N ARG A 98 -12.09 2.45 -6.90
CA ARG A 98 -11.51 3.21 -5.78
C ARG A 98 -10.90 2.30 -4.72
N VAL A 99 -10.00 2.86 -3.93
CA VAL A 99 -9.44 2.17 -2.76
C VAL A 99 -10.55 1.93 -1.73
N LEU A 100 -10.70 0.68 -1.28
CA LEU A 100 -11.65 0.28 -0.25
C LEU A 100 -11.00 -0.75 0.68
N TYR A 101 -10.72 -0.35 1.92
CA TYR A 101 -10.40 -1.31 2.98
C TYR A 101 -11.69 -1.71 3.68
N THR A 102 -12.00 -3.00 3.69
CA THR A 102 -13.25 -3.50 4.26
C THR A 102 -13.07 -4.89 4.86
N GLU A 103 -13.76 -5.15 5.96
CA GLU A 103 -13.81 -6.46 6.59
C GLU A 103 -15.03 -6.57 7.51
N VAL A 104 -15.54 -7.80 7.67
CA VAL A 104 -16.52 -8.14 8.70
C VAL A 104 -15.78 -8.83 9.84
N VAL A 105 -15.76 -8.20 11.00
CA VAL A 105 -15.06 -8.70 12.19
C VAL A 105 -16.06 -9.36 13.14
N PRO A 106 -15.86 -10.64 13.49
CA PRO A 106 -16.63 -11.29 14.54
C PRO A 106 -16.39 -10.64 15.90
N ALA A 107 -17.46 -10.43 16.66
CA ALA A 107 -17.45 -9.90 18.01
C ALA A 107 -18.43 -10.69 18.88
N ALA A 108 -18.19 -12.00 18.98
CA ALA A 108 -19.08 -12.93 19.67
C ALA A 108 -19.39 -12.46 21.11
N GLY A 109 -20.66 -12.53 21.49
CA GLY A 109 -21.14 -12.13 22.81
C GLY A 109 -21.37 -10.64 23.01
N ALA A 110 -21.13 -9.78 22.00
CA ALA A 110 -21.48 -8.36 22.06
C ALA A 110 -22.76 -8.05 21.28
N SER A 111 -23.68 -7.33 21.90
CA SER A 111 -24.87 -6.77 21.24
C SER A 111 -24.52 -5.57 20.36
N GLN A 112 -25.39 -5.26 19.40
CA GLN A 112 -25.29 -4.05 18.58
C GLN A 112 -25.17 -2.79 19.43
N ALA A 113 -25.93 -2.70 20.53
CA ALA A 113 -25.90 -1.54 21.41
C ALA A 113 -24.54 -1.36 22.10
N GLU A 114 -23.94 -2.44 22.58
CA GLU A 114 -22.60 -2.42 23.19
C GLU A 114 -21.53 -2.08 22.15
N LEU A 115 -21.59 -2.69 20.97
CA LEU A 115 -20.66 -2.40 19.89
C LEU A 115 -20.78 -0.94 19.43
N TYR A 116 -21.99 -0.40 19.37
CA TYR A 116 -22.22 0.98 18.98
C TYR A 116 -21.62 1.96 20.01
N ALA A 117 -21.80 1.69 21.30
CA ALA A 117 -21.15 2.46 22.36
C ALA A 117 -19.60 2.44 22.24
N ARG A 118 -19.02 1.26 21.97
CA ARG A 118 -17.58 1.09 21.73
C ARG A 118 -17.11 1.86 20.49
N ALA A 119 -17.87 1.80 19.40
CA ALA A 119 -17.55 2.52 18.17
C ALA A 119 -17.58 4.04 18.37
N LYS A 120 -18.55 4.57 19.11
CA LYS A 120 -18.58 6.01 19.46
C LYS A 120 -17.37 6.45 20.26
N LEU A 121 -16.98 5.65 21.26
CA LEU A 121 -15.76 5.92 22.04
C LEU A 121 -14.52 5.90 21.14
N TRP A 122 -14.40 4.91 20.27
CA TRP A 122 -13.29 4.81 19.32
C TRP A 122 -13.24 6.01 18.36
N PHE A 123 -14.38 6.45 17.81
CA PHE A 123 -14.44 7.65 16.96
C PHE A 123 -13.98 8.90 17.73
N ALA A 124 -14.48 9.09 18.96
CA ALA A 124 -14.12 10.23 19.79
C ALA A 124 -12.63 10.26 20.14
N ASP A 125 -12.02 9.11 20.40
CA ASP A 125 -10.60 9.00 20.71
C ASP A 125 -9.71 9.16 19.47
N THR A 126 -10.01 8.41 18.41
CA THR A 126 -9.21 8.37 17.17
C THR A 126 -9.18 9.72 16.47
N PHE A 127 -10.30 10.44 16.48
CA PHE A 127 -10.45 11.67 15.71
C PHE A 127 -10.34 12.95 16.53
N LYS A 128 -10.06 12.85 17.84
CA LYS A 128 -9.97 13.97 18.79
C LYS A 128 -9.09 15.13 18.32
N ALA A 129 -7.97 14.82 17.66
CA ALA A 129 -6.97 15.80 17.22
C ALA A 129 -7.19 16.31 15.79
N THR A 130 -8.14 15.74 15.06
CA THR A 130 -8.41 16.05 13.65
C THR A 130 -9.69 16.86 13.54
N LYS A 131 -9.82 17.74 12.53
CA LYS A 131 -11.12 18.36 12.19
C LYS A 131 -12.03 17.31 11.53
N ALA A 132 -12.32 16.23 12.25
CA ALA A 132 -13.19 15.19 11.76
C ALA A 132 -14.64 15.68 11.77
N VAL A 133 -15.35 15.32 10.70
CA VAL A 133 -16.77 15.59 10.55
C VAL A 133 -17.47 14.26 10.69
N VAL A 134 -18.16 14.04 11.81
CA VAL A 134 -19.13 12.94 11.95
C VAL A 134 -20.30 13.27 11.02
N GLN A 135 -20.57 12.38 10.07
CA GLN A 135 -21.57 12.59 9.01
C GLN A 135 -22.85 11.79 9.27
N ALA A 136 -22.75 10.63 9.92
CA ALA A 136 -23.89 9.83 10.32
C ALA A 136 -23.62 9.19 11.68
N ASP A 137 -24.60 9.29 12.58
CA ASP A 137 -24.59 8.65 13.89
C ASP A 137 -26.00 8.11 14.19
N ASP A 138 -26.30 6.92 13.67
CA ASP A 138 -27.61 6.29 13.77
C ASP A 138 -27.52 5.01 14.61
N LYS A 139 -27.99 5.13 15.85
CA LYS A 139 -27.98 4.03 16.82
C LYS A 139 -28.92 2.89 16.41
N GLU A 140 -30.08 3.21 15.85
CA GLU A 140 -31.12 2.23 15.52
C GLU A 140 -30.68 1.41 14.31
N ALA A 141 -30.19 2.07 13.26
CA ALA A 141 -29.61 1.40 12.10
C ALA A 141 -28.27 0.72 12.40
N GLY A 142 -27.64 1.06 13.54
CA GLY A 142 -26.32 0.55 13.92
C GLY A 142 -25.24 1.04 12.95
N ILE A 143 -25.25 2.33 12.61
CA ILE A 143 -24.30 2.92 11.66
C ILE A 143 -23.65 4.14 12.30
N ILE A 144 -22.32 4.19 12.23
CA ILE A 144 -21.56 5.41 12.49
C ILE A 144 -20.60 5.67 11.33
N GLN A 145 -20.54 6.91 10.87
CA GLN A 145 -19.68 7.33 9.78
C GLN A 145 -19.07 8.70 10.05
N GLY A 146 -17.78 8.83 9.76
CA GLY A 146 -17.06 10.10 9.84
C GLY A 146 -15.99 10.23 8.78
N THR A 147 -15.68 11.47 8.41
CA THR A 147 -14.55 11.80 7.53
C THR A 147 -13.50 12.55 8.33
N ALA A 148 -12.24 12.15 8.18
CA ALA A 148 -11.10 12.73 8.88
C ALA A 148 -9.88 12.80 7.96
N PHE A 149 -8.79 13.34 8.48
CA PHE A 149 -7.49 13.29 7.83
C PHE A 149 -6.40 12.93 8.82
N GLN A 150 -5.29 12.41 8.32
CA GLN A 150 -4.03 12.32 9.05
C GLN A 150 -2.95 13.08 8.30
N ASP A 151 -2.10 13.78 9.04
CA ASP A 151 -0.90 14.38 8.47
C ASP A 151 0.11 13.27 8.17
N ILE A 152 0.54 13.19 6.92
CA ILE A 152 1.56 12.26 6.43
C ILE A 152 2.72 13.06 5.85
N VAL A 153 3.93 12.51 5.95
CA VAL A 153 5.11 13.06 5.27
C VAL A 153 5.50 12.09 4.17
N VAL A 154 5.49 12.57 2.93
CA VAL A 154 5.93 11.78 1.78
C VAL A 154 7.28 12.29 1.34
N ALA A 155 8.28 11.40 1.36
CA ALA A 155 9.61 11.65 0.83
C ALA A 155 9.74 10.97 -0.54
N GLY A 156 10.05 11.75 -1.59
CA GLY A 156 10.18 11.24 -2.95
C GLY A 156 11.30 11.95 -3.70
N GLY A 157 12.55 11.53 -3.47
CA GLY A 157 13.75 12.02 -4.20
C GLY A 157 14.07 13.52 -4.07
N GLY A 158 13.28 14.28 -3.31
CA GLY A 158 13.42 15.71 -3.02
C GLY A 158 13.03 16.02 -1.57
N MET A 159 12.72 17.29 -1.27
CA MET A 159 12.36 17.69 0.10
C MET A 159 11.08 16.98 0.58
N PRO A 160 11.06 16.47 1.83
CA PRO A 160 9.86 15.88 2.41
C PRO A 160 8.68 16.84 2.34
N THR A 161 7.55 16.38 1.80
CA THR A 161 6.32 17.18 1.70
C THR A 161 5.32 16.70 2.73
N ALA A 162 4.84 17.61 3.58
CA ALA A 162 3.73 17.35 4.49
C ALA A 162 2.41 17.43 3.72
N LEU A 163 1.59 16.39 3.84
CA LEU A 163 0.30 16.26 3.18
C LEU A 163 -0.76 15.84 4.20
N LYS A 164 -2.02 16.19 3.93
CA LYS A 164 -3.18 15.62 4.60
C LYS A 164 -3.74 14.48 3.78
N LEU A 165 -3.71 13.27 4.34
CA LEU A 165 -4.44 12.13 3.81
C LEU A 165 -5.84 12.12 4.42
N TRP A 166 -6.81 12.55 3.64
CA TRP A 166 -8.23 12.47 3.99
C TRP A 166 -8.78 11.08 3.67
N TYR A 167 -9.73 10.62 4.49
CA TYR A 167 -10.45 9.37 4.30
C TYR A 167 -11.80 9.38 5.03
N THR A 168 -12.70 8.53 4.59
CA THR A 168 -13.99 8.29 5.25
C THR A 168 -13.99 6.91 5.88
N VAL A 169 -14.45 6.82 7.14
CA VAL A 169 -14.65 5.57 7.85
C VAL A 169 -16.13 5.40 8.13
N LYS A 170 -16.69 4.25 7.73
CA LYS A 170 -18.03 3.81 8.08
C LYS A 170 -17.94 2.51 8.86
N ILE A 171 -18.66 2.42 9.98
CA ILE A 171 -18.82 1.20 10.76
C ILE A 171 -20.31 0.85 10.81
N ALA A 172 -20.65 -0.36 10.38
CA ALA A 172 -21.99 -0.93 10.46
C ALA A 172 -21.98 -2.08 11.47
N LEU A 173 -22.93 -2.07 12.40
CA LEU A 173 -22.91 -2.90 13.60
C LEU A 173 -24.14 -3.81 13.62
N LYS A 174 -23.93 -5.06 13.99
CA LYS A 174 -24.99 -6.05 14.25
C LYS A 174 -24.62 -6.86 15.50
N ASP A 175 -25.56 -7.59 16.06
CA ASP A 175 -25.24 -8.52 17.14
C ASP A 175 -24.14 -9.49 16.70
N GLY A 176 -23.11 -9.63 17.54
CA GLY A 176 -22.01 -10.56 17.35
C GLY A 176 -20.99 -10.18 16.27
N ARG A 177 -21.11 -9.02 15.59
CA ARG A 177 -20.17 -8.60 14.53
C ARG A 177 -20.26 -7.12 14.16
N TYR A 178 -19.22 -6.60 13.55
CA TYR A 178 -19.27 -5.31 12.88
C TYR A 178 -18.57 -5.39 11.53
N LYS A 179 -18.93 -4.48 10.63
CA LYS A 179 -18.25 -4.26 9.36
C LYS A 179 -17.64 -2.86 9.38
N TYR A 180 -16.41 -2.71 8.91
CA TYR A 180 -15.86 -1.40 8.61
C TYR A 180 -15.63 -1.24 7.10
N ASP A 181 -15.79 -0.01 6.61
CA ASP A 181 -15.44 0.42 5.27
C ASP A 181 -14.59 1.71 5.41
N ILE A 182 -13.36 1.69 4.89
CA ILE A 182 -12.49 2.87 4.78
C ILE A 182 -12.25 3.14 3.30
N ASN A 183 -12.71 4.30 2.84
CA ASN A 183 -12.73 4.67 1.43
C ASN A 183 -12.54 6.19 1.25
N ASP A 184 -12.72 6.64 0.01
CA ASP A 184 -12.60 8.06 -0.39
C ASP A 184 -11.26 8.70 0.03
N LEU A 185 -10.19 7.90 -0.06
CA LEU A 185 -8.83 8.36 0.21
C LEU A 185 -8.43 9.45 -0.79
N ARG A 186 -8.04 10.62 -0.27
CA ARG A 186 -7.54 11.73 -1.09
C ARG A 186 -6.43 12.48 -0.37
N VAL A 187 -5.43 12.92 -1.12
CA VAL A 187 -4.33 13.73 -0.61
C VAL A 187 -4.60 15.21 -0.87
N GLN A 188 -4.25 16.04 0.10
CA GLN A 188 -4.29 17.50 -0.02
C GLN A 188 -2.99 18.07 0.52
N ASN A 189 -2.39 19.04 -0.17
CA ASN A 189 -1.25 19.77 0.38
C ASN A 189 -1.69 20.52 1.64
N CYS A 190 -0.81 20.55 2.65
CA CYS A 190 -1.06 21.29 3.88
C CYS A 190 -1.19 22.80 3.63
#